data_AF-A0A7I8LG45-F1
#
_entry.id   AF-A0A7I8LG45-F1
#
_cell.length_a   1.000
_cell.length_b   1.000
_cell.length_c   1.000
_cell.angle_alpha   90.00
_cell.angle_beta   90.00
_cell.angle_gamma   90.00
#
_symmetry.space_group_name_H-M   'P 1'
#
loop_
_entity.id
_entity.type
_entity.pdbx_description
1 polymer ?
#
loop_
_entity_poly.entity_id
_entity_poly.type
_entity_poly.pdbx_seq_one_letter_code
_entity_poly.pdbx_strand_id
1 'polypeptide(L)'
;MQNRHVVGPFVPKKKIKIRWLEEDARRRETLRKRRSGIIKKAEELHILCDVQTCIVIFSPNDDQPEVFPSIKQAVEMCRRFKQLPEFNRGNLMHTNVQFIQVETRCGKGNG
;
A
#
# COMPACT_ATOMS: atom_id res chain seq x y z
N MET A 1 -35.92 7.33 23.03
CA MET A 1 -34.80 8.29 23.12
C MET A 1 -33.79 7.91 22.05
N GLN A 2 -33.61 8.73 21.02
CA GLN A 2 -32.69 8.44 19.91
C GLN A 2 -31.27 8.89 20.29
N ASN A 3 -30.33 7.95 20.33
CA ASN A 3 -28.91 8.24 20.47
C ASN A 3 -28.45 9.01 19.23
N ARG A 4 -28.32 10.34 19.35
CA ARG A 4 -27.62 11.14 18.36
C ARG A 4 -26.16 10.72 18.35
N HIS A 5 -25.76 10.03 17.30
CA HIS A 5 -24.35 9.78 17.00
C HIS A 5 -23.71 11.16 16.78
N VAL A 6 -22.90 11.61 17.75
CA VAL A 6 -22.09 12.82 17.59
C VAL A 6 -20.95 12.50 16.63
N VAL A 7 -21.18 12.73 15.34
CA VAL A 7 -20.08 12.73 14.36
C VAL A 7 -19.29 14.02 14.57
N GLY A 8 -18.07 13.89 15.09
CA GLY A 8 -17.16 15.02 15.25
C GLY A 8 -16.84 15.69 13.90
N PRO A 9 -16.33 16.93 13.91
CA PRO A 9 -16.05 17.68 12.68
C PRO A 9 -15.10 16.90 11.75
N PHE A 10 -15.48 16.77 10.48
CA PHE A 10 -14.63 16.19 9.45
C PHE A 10 -13.46 17.11 9.16
N VAL A 11 -12.27 16.76 9.65
CA VAL A 11 -11.02 17.49 9.33
C VAL A 11 -10.46 16.94 8.02
N PRO A 12 -10.42 17.74 6.92
CA PRO A 12 -9.87 17.28 5.66
C PRO A 12 -8.39 16.97 5.84
N LYS A 13 -7.95 15.77 5.44
CA LYS A 13 -6.53 15.44 5.43
C LYS A 13 -5.81 16.35 4.43
N LYS A 14 -4.74 17.02 4.87
CA LYS A 14 -3.86 17.78 3.98
C LYS A 14 -3.35 16.84 2.88
N LYS A 15 -3.54 17.22 1.61
CA LYS A 15 -2.97 16.48 0.48
C LYS A 15 -1.45 16.46 0.62
N ILE A 16 -0.87 15.26 0.62
CA ILE A 16 0.57 15.03 0.72
C ILE A 16 1.10 14.61 -0.65
N LYS A 17 2.21 15.21 -1.10
CA LYS A 17 2.86 14.78 -2.35
C LYS A 17 3.49 13.39 -2.15
N ILE A 18 3.43 12.53 -3.16
CA ILE A 18 4.07 11.22 -3.14
C ILE A 18 5.56 11.40 -3.41
N ARG A 19 6.34 11.57 -2.33
CA ARG A 19 7.80 11.69 -2.35
C ARG A 19 8.40 11.15 -1.06
N TRP A 20 9.72 11.00 -1.04
CA TRP A 20 10.44 10.65 0.19
C TRP A 20 10.15 11.66 1.31
N LEU A 21 9.93 11.15 2.53
CA LEU A 21 9.74 11.98 3.72
C LEU A 21 11.10 12.13 4.41
N GLU A 22 11.73 13.30 4.35
CA GLU A 22 13.06 13.52 4.97
C GLU A 22 13.04 13.32 6.49
N GLU A 23 12.02 13.82 7.16
CA GLU A 23 11.90 13.77 8.62
C GLU A 23 11.59 12.34 9.12
N ASP A 24 12.55 11.75 9.83
CA ASP A 24 12.50 10.35 10.28
C ASP A 24 11.30 10.02 11.16
N ALA A 25 10.98 10.87 12.15
CA ALA A 25 9.85 10.65 13.05
C ALA A 25 8.53 10.60 12.27
N ARG A 26 8.32 11.58 11.39
CA ARG A 26 7.15 11.65 10.50
C ARG A 26 7.11 10.50 9.51
N ARG A 27 8.27 10.07 8.99
CA ARG A 27 8.38 8.92 8.09
C ARG A 27 7.98 7.62 8.79
N ARG A 28 8.46 7.37 10.01
CA ARG A 28 8.08 6.20 10.84
C ARG A 28 6.59 6.20 11.14
N GLU A 29 6.03 7.32 11.58
CA GLU A 29 4.60 7.41 11.89
C GLU A 29 3.74 7.18 10.64
N THR A 30 4.12 7.80 9.51
CA THR A 30 3.44 7.63 8.22
C THR A 30 3.52 6.18 7.74
N LEU A 31 4.69 5.54 7.86
CA LEU A 31 4.87 4.13 7.51
C LEU A 31 3.94 3.25 8.35
N ARG A 32 3.87 3.43 9.67
CA ARG A 32 2.98 2.66 10.56
C ARG A 32 1.51 2.80 10.15
N LYS A 33 1.06 4.03 9.91
CA LYS A 33 -0.33 4.32 9.49
C LYS A 33 -0.66 3.74 8.12
N ARG A 34 0.23 3.91 7.12
CA ARG A 34 0.02 3.40 5.76
C ARG A 34 0.12 1.89 5.69
N ARG A 35 1.05 1.28 6.41
CA ARG A 35 1.20 -0.19 6.56
C ARG A 35 -0.10 -0.82 7.06
N SER A 36 -0.65 -0.30 8.16
CA SER A 36 -1.95 -0.78 8.66
C SER A 36 -3.07 -0.57 7.65
N GLY A 37 -3.10 0.59 6.98
CA GLY A 37 -4.11 0.89 5.96
C GLY A 37 -4.08 -0.06 4.76
N ILE A 38 -2.90 -0.35 4.21
CA ILE A 38 -2.77 -1.23 3.04
C ILE A 38 -3.07 -2.69 3.38
N ILE A 39 -2.67 -3.16 4.57
CA ILE A 39 -2.99 -4.51 5.04
C ILE A 39 -4.50 -4.69 5.17
N LYS A 40 -5.20 -3.72 5.79
CA LYS A 40 -6.66 -3.75 5.88
C LYS A 40 -7.33 -3.80 4.51
N LYS A 41 -6.81 -3.04 3.53
CA LYS A 41 -7.35 -3.08 2.16
C LYS A 41 -7.10 -4.42 1.46
N ALA A 42 -5.96 -5.05 1.69
CA ALA A 42 -5.70 -6.39 1.15
C ALA A 42 -6.59 -7.46 1.81
N GLU A 43 -6.87 -7.32 3.10
CA GLU A 43 -7.79 -8.18 3.84
C GLU A 43 -9.25 -8.00 3.38
N GLU A 44 -9.72 -6.76 3.25
CA GLU A 44 -11.03 -6.46 2.67
C GLU A 44 -11.16 -7.08 1.27
N LEU A 45 -10.16 -6.93 0.42
CA LEU A 45 -10.16 -7.50 -0.93
C LEU A 45 -10.18 -9.03 -0.90
N HIS A 46 -9.39 -9.65 -0.02
CA HIS A 46 -9.37 -11.09 0.18
C HIS A 46 -10.76 -11.61 0.59
N ILE A 47 -11.41 -10.97 1.55
CA ILE A 47 -12.73 -11.37 2.07
C ILE A 47 -13.84 -11.13 1.05
N LEU A 48 -13.87 -9.95 0.42
CA LEU A 48 -14.98 -9.54 -0.44
C LEU A 48 -14.97 -10.24 -1.81
N CYS A 49 -13.80 -10.62 -2.30
CA CYS A 49 -13.63 -11.15 -3.65
C CYS A 49 -13.04 -12.56 -3.70
N ASP A 50 -12.78 -13.19 -2.55
CA ASP A 50 -12.16 -14.52 -2.44
C ASP A 50 -10.85 -14.65 -3.25
N VAL A 51 -10.02 -13.61 -3.18
CA VAL A 51 -8.73 -13.55 -3.89
C VAL A 51 -7.57 -13.70 -2.93
N GLN A 52 -6.54 -14.44 -3.33
CA GLN A 52 -5.30 -14.55 -2.54
C GLN A 52 -4.46 -13.29 -2.71
N THR A 53 -4.14 -12.62 -1.60
CA THR A 53 -3.30 -11.42 -1.57
C THR A 53 -2.18 -11.59 -0.55
N CYS A 54 -1.00 -11.05 -0.85
CA CYS A 54 0.10 -10.99 0.11
C CYS A 54 0.80 -9.65 0.08
N ILE A 55 1.31 -9.24 1.24
CA ILE A 55 2.11 -8.03 1.41
C ILE A 55 3.34 -8.38 2.23
N VAL A 56 4.50 -7.94 1.78
CA VAL A 56 5.77 -8.04 2.52
C VAL A 56 6.39 -6.64 2.58
N ILE A 57 6.58 -6.11 3.79
CA ILE A 57 7.13 -4.77 4.01
C ILE A 57 8.38 -4.88 4.88
N PHE A 58 9.51 -4.43 4.34
CA PHE A 58 10.75 -4.22 5.08
C PHE A 58 10.84 -2.77 5.55
N SER A 59 11.26 -2.56 6.78
CA SER A 59 11.49 -1.26 7.39
C SER A 59 12.91 -1.24 7.94
N PRO A 60 13.68 -0.16 7.76
CA PRO A 60 15.02 -0.06 8.35
C PRO A 60 15.00 0.02 9.88
N ASN A 61 13.82 0.18 10.50
CA ASN A 61 13.67 0.26 11.96
C ASN A 61 13.10 -1.03 12.57
N ASP A 62 12.82 -2.06 11.76
CA ASP A 62 12.14 -3.27 12.19
C ASP A 62 13.10 -4.45 11.93
N ASP A 63 13.36 -5.29 12.94
CA ASP A 63 14.27 -6.45 12.80
C ASP A 63 13.68 -7.55 11.91
N GLN A 64 12.36 -7.59 11.78
CA GLN A 64 11.63 -8.55 10.97
C GLN A 64 10.67 -7.82 10.03
N PRO A 65 10.41 -8.38 8.82
CA PRO A 65 9.43 -7.82 7.93
C PRO A 65 8.02 -7.98 8.49
N GLU A 66 7.19 -6.97 8.24
CA GLU A 66 5.75 -7.13 8.39
C GLU A 66 5.24 -7.95 7.20
N VAL A 67 4.50 -9.03 7.48
CA VAL A 67 3.97 -9.91 6.45
C VAL A 67 2.48 -10.18 6.67
N PHE A 68 1.70 -10.02 5.60
CA PHE A 68 0.31 -10.43 5.52
C PHE A 68 0.13 -11.48 4.42
N PRO A 69 -0.72 -12.51 4.61
CA PRO A 69 -1.42 -12.87 5.86
C PRO A 69 -0.52 -13.62 6.85
N SER A 70 0.45 -14.38 6.35
CA SER A 70 1.50 -15.02 7.14
C SER A 70 2.74 -15.22 6.27
N ILE A 71 3.91 -15.40 6.90
CA ILE A 71 5.17 -15.67 6.19
C ILE A 71 5.02 -16.88 5.26
N LYS A 72 4.44 -18.00 5.76
CA LYS A 72 4.26 -19.23 4.97
C LYS A 72 3.41 -18.99 3.71
N GLN A 73 2.27 -18.31 3.87
CA GLN A 73 1.36 -18.04 2.76
C GLN A 73 1.95 -17.05 1.76
N ALA A 74 2.62 -16.00 2.23
CA ALA A 74 3.29 -15.04 1.36
C ALA A 74 4.41 -15.70 0.55
N VAL A 75 5.23 -16.55 1.18
CA VAL A 75 6.28 -17.32 0.49
C VAL A 75 5.67 -18.21 -0.60
N GLU A 76 4.58 -18.91 -0.31
CA GLU A 76 3.90 -19.76 -1.28
C GLU A 76 3.31 -18.98 -2.46
N MET A 77 2.69 -17.82 -2.20
CA MET A 77 2.20 -16.93 -3.26
C MET A 77 3.33 -16.39 -4.13
N CYS A 78 4.44 -15.94 -3.52
CA CYS A 78 5.62 -15.51 -4.25
C CYS A 78 6.22 -16.65 -5.09
N ARG A 79 6.25 -17.88 -4.56
CA ARG A 79 6.71 -19.08 -5.28
C ARG A 79 5.86 -19.33 -6.51
N ARG A 80 4.53 -19.33 -6.37
CA ARG A 80 3.58 -19.50 -7.49
C ARG A 80 3.73 -18.41 -8.54
N PHE A 81 3.88 -17.15 -8.12
CA PHE A 81 4.11 -16.03 -9.04
C PHE A 81 5.40 -16.20 -9.86
N LYS A 82 6.49 -16.65 -9.22
CA LYS A 82 7.76 -16.95 -9.89
C LYS A 82 7.71 -18.17 -10.83
N GLN A 83 6.67 -19.00 -10.76
CA GLN A 83 6.48 -20.14 -11.65
C GLN A 83 5.64 -19.79 -12.89
N LEU A 84 5.02 -18.60 -12.94
CA LEU A 84 4.29 -18.14 -14.12
C LEU A 84 5.26 -17.85 -15.29
N PRO A 85 4.86 -18.10 -16.55
CA PRO A 85 5.65 -17.70 -17.72
C PRO A 85 5.99 -16.19 -17.71
N GLU A 86 7.15 -15.82 -18.24
CA GLU A 86 7.67 -14.44 -18.17
C GLU A 86 6.73 -13.38 -18.75
N PHE A 87 6.08 -13.71 -19.87
CA PHE A 87 5.09 -12.83 -20.49
C PHE A 87 3.94 -12.49 -19.54
N ASN A 88 3.55 -13.43 -18.67
CA ASN A 88 2.50 -13.21 -17.66
C ASN A 88 3.05 -12.41 -16.48
N ARG A 89 4.32 -12.58 -16.10
CA ARG A 89 4.95 -11.83 -15.00
C ARG A 89 5.12 -10.34 -15.32
N GLY A 90 5.60 -10.02 -16.53
CA GLY A 90 5.88 -8.65 -16.96
C GLY A 90 4.63 -7.76 -17.01
N ASN A 91 3.47 -8.31 -17.37
CA ASN A 91 2.20 -7.58 -17.42
C ASN A 91 1.54 -7.41 -16.04
N LEU A 92 1.90 -8.24 -15.05
CA LEU A 92 1.32 -8.24 -13.70
C LEU A 92 2.17 -7.47 -12.67
N MET A 93 3.36 -7.03 -13.05
CA MET A 93 4.31 -6.38 -12.15
C MET A 93 4.40 -4.87 -12.43
N HIS A 94 3.84 -4.07 -11.53
CA HIS A 94 4.07 -2.63 -11.51
C HIS A 94 5.27 -2.30 -10.63
N THR A 95 6.21 -1.49 -11.15
CA THR A 95 7.34 -0.97 -10.37
C THR A 95 7.11 0.49 -9.98
N ASN A 96 7.74 0.93 -8.90
CA ASN A 96 7.63 2.30 -8.38
C ASN A 96 7.95 3.38 -9.44
N VAL A 97 8.74 3.05 -10.46
CA VAL A 97 9.15 3.96 -11.55
C VAL A 97 7.96 4.34 -12.43
N GLN A 98 7.00 3.44 -12.64
CA GLN A 98 5.85 3.67 -13.52
C GLN A 98 4.83 4.64 -12.90
N PHE A 99 4.67 4.64 -11.57
CA PHE A 99 3.72 5.53 -10.89
C PHE A 99 4.21 6.98 -10.75
N ILE A 100 5.51 7.20 -10.55
CA ILE A 100 6.07 8.55 -10.42
C ILE A 100 5.97 9.32 -11.74
N GLN A 101 6.04 8.64 -12.89
CA GLN A 101 5.97 9.29 -14.21
C GLN A 101 4.56 9.76 -14.58
N VAL A 102 3.49 9.15 -14.05
CA VAL A 102 2.10 9.52 -14.36
C VAL A 102 1.70 10.85 -13.70
N GLU A 103 2.16 11.13 -12.47
CA GLU A 103 1.87 12.42 -11.80
C GLU A 103 2.65 13.61 -12.39
N THR A 104 3.71 13.37 -13.18
CA THR A 104 4.49 14.45 -13.82
C THR A 104 3.93 14.95 -15.17
N ARG A 105 2.89 14.30 -15.73
CA ARG A 105 2.32 14.70 -17.05
C ARG A 105 1.08 15.58 -16.99
N CYS A 106 0.49 15.87 -15.83
CA CYS A 106 -0.62 16.82 -15.70
C CYS A 106 -0.14 18.16 -15.12
N GLY A 107 0.81 18.81 -15.80
CA GLY A 107 1.43 20.05 -15.30
C GLY A 107 2.28 20.80 -16.32
N LYS A 108 1.90 20.77 -17.60
CA LYS A 108 2.33 21.79 -18.58
C LYS A 108 1.20 22.06 -19.57
N GLY A 109 0.39 23.05 -19.24
CA GLY A 109 -0.38 23.83 -20.19
C GLY A 109 -0.17 25.29 -19.82
N ASN A 110 0.74 25.96 -20.54
CA ASN A 110 0.80 27.43 -20.58
C ASN A 110 -0.41 27.92 -21.36
N GLY A 111 -1.04 28.98 -20.85
CA GLY A 111 -2.16 29.69 -21.44
C GLY A 111 -2.72 30.66 -20.41
#